data_AF-A0A1H9FPI9-F1
#
_entry.id   AF-A0A1H9FPI9-F1
#
_cell.length_a   1.000
_cell.length_b   1.000
_cell.length_c   1.000
_cell.angle_alpha   90.00
_cell.angle_beta   90.00
_cell.angle_gamma   90.00
#
_symmetry.space_group_name_H-M   'P 1'
#
loop_
_entity.id
_entity.type
_entity.pdbx_description
1 polymer ?
#
loop_
_entity_poly.entity_id
_entity_poly.type
_entity_poly.pdbx_seq_one_letter_code
_entity_poly.pdbx_strand_id
1 'polypeptide(L)'
;MRLREELARQAEQQRLARLLNLSEAELDFLLRLDAQSLRQLRQQTETMLHDSDRELLQALASTAQRLPVSLIALLAEKSLGALLCARIAALLPNSTASAVARRLPSPLLAEVCVLLDPRRLRELAPGIPAAQILAVSLALAQRREYATMALFVDMLDVSILAGVIPQLSDDAALIRIAAYVEDRQRLNALIALLPAPRRAGIIEAALADNGALWPAALSLIGELDARWQREFGELALRREPAQLLEMIRISDEAGLLAQLIGIGTAAEDEAALRGLQQALAQLEPLVFKRLLGATQNQAPPAP
;
A
#
# COMPACT_ATOMS: atom_id res chain seq x y z
N MET A 1 -17.03 3.00 -9.49
CA MET A 1 -16.12 3.15 -10.65
C MET A 1 -15.35 4.47 -10.62
N ARG A 2 -16.01 5.65 -10.59
CA ARG A 2 -15.34 6.96 -10.60
C ARG A 2 -14.30 7.19 -9.48
N LEU A 3 -14.57 6.75 -8.25
CA LEU A 3 -13.62 6.91 -7.13
C LEU A 3 -12.32 6.10 -7.34
N ARG A 4 -12.41 4.87 -7.88
CA ARG A 4 -11.24 4.05 -8.22
C ARG A 4 -10.41 4.69 -9.33
N GLU A 5 -11.07 5.30 -10.31
CA GLU A 5 -10.42 6.02 -11.41
C GLU A 5 -9.68 7.28 -10.92
N GLU A 6 -10.29 8.03 -10.00
CA GLU A 6 -9.69 9.23 -9.40
C GLU A 6 -8.43 8.88 -8.58
N LEU A 7 -8.53 7.86 -7.72
CA LEU A 7 -7.40 7.37 -6.92
C LEU A 7 -6.27 6.81 -7.80
N ALA A 8 -6.62 6.10 -8.87
CA ALA A 8 -5.62 5.59 -9.82
C ALA A 8 -4.90 6.74 -10.55
N ARG A 9 -5.61 7.80 -10.94
CA ARG A 9 -5.00 8.99 -11.56
C ARG A 9 -4.07 9.73 -10.62
N GLN A 10 -4.49 9.96 -9.37
CA GLN A 10 -3.67 10.58 -8.34
C GLN A 10 -2.40 9.76 -8.06
N ALA A 11 -2.53 8.43 -7.98
CA ALA A 11 -1.38 7.54 -7.79
C ALA A 11 -0.37 7.62 -8.95
N GLU A 12 -0.83 7.66 -10.20
CA GLU A 12 0.08 7.80 -11.35
C GLU A 12 0.70 9.20 -11.44
N GLN A 13 -0.04 10.28 -11.11
CA GLN A 13 0.51 11.64 -11.00
C GLN A 13 1.62 11.70 -9.95
N GLN A 14 1.39 11.14 -8.76
CA GLN A 14 2.38 11.11 -7.69
C GLN A 14 3.65 10.36 -8.13
N ARG A 15 3.50 9.24 -8.85
CA ARG A 15 4.65 8.49 -9.39
C ARG A 15 5.41 9.30 -10.45
N LEU A 16 4.70 10.05 -11.30
CA LEU A 16 5.30 10.86 -12.36
C LEU A 16 6.00 12.11 -11.78
N ALA A 17 5.43 12.73 -10.75
CA ALA A 17 6.04 13.81 -9.97
C ALA A 17 7.36 13.36 -9.36
N ARG A 18 7.37 12.18 -8.73
CA ARG A 18 8.59 11.55 -8.20
C ARG A 18 9.61 11.25 -9.28
N LEU A 19 9.19 10.71 -10.43
CA LEU A 19 10.08 10.39 -11.55
C LEU A 19 10.78 11.64 -12.11
N LEU A 20 10.07 12.76 -12.21
CA LEU A 20 10.57 14.02 -12.75
C LEU A 20 11.19 14.95 -11.68
N ASN A 21 11.15 14.56 -10.41
CA ASN A 21 11.52 15.39 -9.26
C ASN A 21 10.78 16.75 -9.24
N LEU A 22 9.47 16.70 -9.49
CA LEU A 22 8.53 17.82 -9.47
C LEU A 22 7.52 17.64 -8.32
N SER A 23 6.85 18.73 -7.95
CA SER A 23 5.70 18.68 -7.06
C SER A 23 4.45 18.17 -7.77
N GLU A 24 3.50 17.59 -7.01
CA GLU A 24 2.23 17.13 -7.57
C GLU A 24 1.45 18.29 -8.22
N ALA A 25 1.47 19.48 -7.60
CA ALA A 25 0.80 20.68 -8.12
C ALA A 25 1.31 21.12 -9.51
N GLU A 26 2.59 20.89 -9.81
CA GLU A 26 3.15 21.17 -11.13
C GLU A 26 2.62 20.22 -12.21
N LEU A 27 2.06 19.07 -11.81
CA LEU A 27 1.50 18.05 -12.70
C LEU A 27 -0.03 17.99 -12.70
N ASP A 28 -0.72 18.91 -12.02
CA ASP A 28 -2.21 18.92 -11.95
C ASP A 28 -2.87 18.98 -13.33
N PHE A 29 -2.20 19.61 -14.31
CA PHE A 29 -2.72 19.66 -15.69
C PHE A 29 -2.84 18.27 -16.34
N LEU A 30 -2.08 17.27 -15.87
CA LEU A 30 -2.11 15.90 -16.36
C LEU A 30 -3.29 15.09 -15.82
N LEU A 31 -3.98 15.53 -14.75
CA LEU A 31 -5.18 14.87 -14.23
C LEU A 31 -6.38 14.90 -15.20
N ARG A 32 -6.26 15.64 -16.31
CA ARG A 32 -7.18 15.63 -17.45
C ARG A 32 -7.11 14.32 -18.25
N LEU A 33 -6.03 13.56 -18.12
CA LEU A 33 -5.83 12.26 -18.75
C LEU A 33 -6.42 11.15 -17.88
N ASP A 34 -6.79 10.02 -18.50
CA ASP A 34 -7.17 8.81 -17.76
C ASP A 34 -5.96 8.12 -17.12
N ALA A 35 -6.21 7.22 -16.16
CA ALA A 35 -5.14 6.55 -15.43
C ALA A 35 -4.23 5.72 -16.36
N GLN A 36 -4.80 5.18 -17.45
CA GLN A 36 -4.04 4.40 -18.42
C GLN A 36 -3.08 5.28 -19.23
N SER A 37 -3.50 6.45 -19.70
CA SER A 37 -2.63 7.37 -20.43
C SER A 37 -1.55 7.97 -19.53
N LEU A 38 -1.88 8.30 -18.27
CA LEU A 38 -0.89 8.73 -17.28
C LEU A 38 0.18 7.65 -17.06
N ARG A 39 -0.24 6.39 -16.94
CA ARG A 39 0.68 5.25 -16.84
C ARG A 39 1.56 5.10 -18.08
N GLN A 40 1.01 5.25 -19.28
CA GLN A 40 1.78 5.20 -20.52
C GLN A 40 2.79 6.34 -20.61
N LEU A 41 2.38 7.57 -20.28
CA LEU A 41 3.28 8.73 -20.24
C LEU A 41 4.41 8.50 -19.24
N ARG A 42 4.11 7.97 -18.05
CA ARG A 42 5.11 7.59 -17.05
C ARG A 42 6.13 6.62 -17.63
N GLN A 43 5.64 5.53 -18.24
CA GLN A 43 6.49 4.48 -18.83
C GLN A 43 7.36 5.00 -19.98
N GLN A 44 6.81 5.87 -20.84
CA GLN A 44 7.57 6.47 -21.95
C GLN A 44 8.62 7.47 -21.45
N THR A 45 8.26 8.31 -20.48
CA THR A 45 9.19 9.25 -19.83
C THR A 45 10.32 8.50 -19.14
N GLU A 46 9.99 7.43 -18.43
CA GLU A 46 10.95 6.54 -17.78
C GLU A 46 11.88 5.89 -18.82
N THR A 47 11.34 5.44 -19.96
CA THR A 47 12.12 4.89 -21.07
C THR A 47 13.07 5.94 -21.66
N MET A 48 12.60 7.16 -21.93
CA MET A 48 13.43 8.24 -22.51
C MET A 48 14.53 8.72 -21.55
N LEU A 49 14.20 8.89 -20.27
CA LEU A 49 15.18 9.21 -19.23
C LEU A 49 16.22 8.10 -19.09
N HIS A 50 15.80 6.83 -19.23
CA HIS A 50 16.71 5.71 -19.20
C HIS A 50 17.60 5.62 -20.44
N ASP A 51 17.08 5.86 -21.63
CA ASP A 51 17.81 5.75 -22.89
C ASP A 51 18.89 6.83 -23.04
N SER A 52 18.65 8.05 -22.52
CA SER A 52 19.56 9.19 -22.72
C SER A 52 20.93 9.05 -22.03
N ASP A 53 21.01 8.37 -20.86
CA ASP A 53 22.29 8.16 -20.14
C ASP A 53 22.77 6.70 -20.20
N ARG A 54 22.13 5.86 -21.01
CA ARG A 54 22.31 4.40 -20.96
C ARG A 54 23.76 3.98 -21.21
N GLU A 55 24.41 4.58 -22.20
CA GLU A 55 25.80 4.26 -22.55
C GLU A 55 26.78 4.63 -21.42
N LEU A 56 26.61 5.81 -20.82
CA LEU A 56 27.43 6.26 -19.70
C LEU A 56 27.21 5.37 -18.47
N LEU A 57 25.96 5.05 -18.15
CA LEU A 57 25.63 4.17 -17.03
C LEU A 57 26.14 2.74 -17.25
N GLN A 58 26.10 2.25 -18.49
CA GLN A 58 26.63 0.93 -18.84
C GLN A 58 28.16 0.90 -18.74
N ALA A 59 28.84 1.97 -19.16
CA ALA A 59 30.27 2.13 -18.96
C ALA A 59 30.62 2.17 -17.46
N LEU A 60 29.86 2.92 -16.66
CA LEU A 60 30.04 2.95 -15.20
C LEU A 60 29.78 1.59 -14.55
N ALA A 61 28.72 0.89 -14.93
CA ALA A 61 28.41 -0.45 -14.42
C ALA A 61 29.50 -1.45 -14.80
N SER A 62 30.00 -1.42 -16.04
CA SER A 62 31.10 -2.29 -16.48
C SER A 62 32.41 -2.01 -15.73
N THR A 63 32.66 -0.74 -15.40
CA THR A 63 33.84 -0.34 -14.63
C THR A 63 33.70 -0.77 -13.18
N ALA A 64 32.52 -0.58 -12.58
CA ALA A 64 32.20 -1.02 -11.22
C ALA A 64 32.39 -2.53 -11.06
N GLN A 65 32.07 -3.35 -12.07
CA GLN A 65 32.28 -4.81 -12.03
C GLN A 65 33.75 -5.22 -11.84
N ARG A 66 34.72 -4.35 -12.17
CA ARG A 66 36.15 -4.61 -11.98
C ARG A 66 36.66 -4.18 -10.61
N LEU A 67 35.84 -3.46 -9.83
CA LEU A 67 36.19 -2.96 -8.51
C LEU A 67 35.78 -3.95 -7.41
N PRO A 68 36.49 -3.96 -6.27
CA PRO A 68 36.04 -4.69 -5.09
C PRO A 68 34.68 -4.18 -4.61
N VAL A 69 33.80 -5.09 -4.18
CA VAL A 69 32.45 -4.77 -3.70
C VAL A 69 32.46 -3.71 -2.58
N SER A 70 33.48 -3.72 -1.72
CA SER A 70 33.67 -2.72 -0.66
C SER A 70 33.83 -1.30 -1.21
N LEU A 71 34.55 -1.14 -2.32
CA LEU A 71 34.78 0.16 -2.94
C LEU A 71 33.53 0.66 -3.66
N ILE A 72 32.81 -0.24 -4.34
CA ILE A 72 31.52 0.09 -4.96
C ILE A 72 30.53 0.57 -3.90
N ALA A 73 30.42 -0.16 -2.78
CA ALA A 73 29.54 0.23 -1.67
C ALA A 73 29.94 1.60 -1.06
N LEU A 74 31.24 1.86 -0.90
CA LEU A 74 31.73 3.14 -0.40
C LEU A 74 31.38 4.29 -1.35
N LEU A 75 31.58 4.12 -2.65
CA LEU A 75 31.20 5.11 -3.66
C LEU A 75 29.68 5.30 -3.70
N ALA A 76 28.94 4.21 -3.64
CA ALA A 76 27.48 4.23 -3.57
C ALA A 76 26.97 5.01 -2.35
N GLU A 77 27.65 4.95 -1.22
CA GLU A 77 27.27 5.70 -0.02
C GLU A 77 27.73 7.17 -0.05
N LYS A 78 28.95 7.43 -0.53
CA LYS A 78 29.61 8.74 -0.36
C LYS A 78 29.50 9.67 -1.57
N SER A 79 29.33 9.13 -2.77
CA SER A 79 29.40 9.93 -4.00
C SER A 79 28.22 9.74 -4.95
N LEU A 80 27.52 8.60 -4.90
CA LEU A 80 26.38 8.33 -5.76
C LEU A 80 25.09 8.50 -4.95
N GLY A 81 24.23 9.42 -5.37
CA GLY A 81 22.87 9.51 -4.80
C GLY A 81 22.03 8.27 -5.11
N ALA A 82 20.90 8.11 -4.41
CA ALA A 82 20.01 6.97 -4.55
C ALA A 82 19.56 6.70 -6.01
N LEU A 83 19.32 7.76 -6.79
CA LEU A 83 18.94 7.66 -8.19
C LEU A 83 20.00 6.95 -9.05
N LEU A 84 21.26 7.37 -8.93
CA LEU A 84 22.36 6.74 -9.69
C LEU A 84 22.59 5.31 -9.21
N CYS A 85 22.50 5.07 -7.90
CA CYS A 85 22.58 3.73 -7.32
C CYS A 85 21.51 2.80 -7.89
N ALA A 86 20.25 3.24 -7.98
CA ALA A 86 19.16 2.46 -8.56
C ALA A 86 19.41 2.15 -10.05
N ARG A 87 19.78 3.16 -10.84
CA ARG A 87 20.04 3.01 -12.28
C ARG A 87 21.23 2.09 -12.56
N ILE A 88 22.32 2.22 -11.80
CA ILE A 88 23.49 1.32 -11.94
C ILE A 88 23.14 -0.09 -11.48
N ALA A 89 22.39 -0.26 -10.39
CA ALA A 89 21.97 -1.58 -9.90
C ALA A 89 21.11 -2.37 -10.92
N ALA A 90 20.35 -1.66 -11.76
CA ALA A 90 19.61 -2.25 -12.88
C ALA A 90 20.53 -2.85 -13.97
N LEU A 91 21.78 -2.40 -14.07
CA LEU A 91 22.74 -2.83 -15.09
C LEU A 91 23.81 -3.80 -14.57
N LEU A 92 23.92 -3.97 -13.25
CA LEU A 92 24.87 -4.89 -12.63
C LEU A 92 24.38 -6.34 -12.67
N PRO A 93 25.26 -7.36 -12.63
CA PRO A 93 24.85 -8.73 -12.35
C PRO A 93 24.21 -8.85 -10.96
N ASN A 94 23.23 -9.76 -10.79
CA ASN A 94 22.50 -9.91 -9.51
C ASN A 94 23.44 -10.20 -8.34
N SER A 95 24.46 -11.04 -8.56
CA SER A 95 25.46 -11.38 -7.54
C SER A 95 26.20 -10.14 -7.04
N THR A 96 26.62 -9.24 -7.93
CA THR A 96 27.32 -8.00 -7.60
C THR A 96 26.36 -7.01 -6.93
N ALA A 97 25.19 -6.77 -7.51
CA ALA A 97 24.20 -5.85 -6.97
C ALA A 97 23.76 -6.24 -5.56
N SER A 98 23.43 -7.51 -5.32
CA SER A 98 23.08 -7.99 -3.98
C SER A 98 24.27 -7.94 -3.02
N ALA A 99 25.50 -8.18 -3.48
CA ALA A 99 26.70 -8.05 -2.65
C ALA A 99 26.97 -6.61 -2.21
N VAL A 100 26.76 -5.64 -3.10
CA VAL A 100 26.85 -4.21 -2.78
C VAL A 100 25.73 -3.83 -1.80
N ALA A 101 24.49 -4.21 -2.10
CA ALA A 101 23.33 -3.91 -1.26
C ALA A 101 23.50 -4.41 0.18
N ARG A 102 24.12 -5.58 0.39
CA ARG A 102 24.44 -6.10 1.75
C ARG A 102 25.35 -5.18 2.58
N ARG A 103 26.07 -4.26 1.96
CA ARG A 103 27.01 -3.34 2.61
C ARG A 103 26.48 -1.92 2.73
N LEU A 104 25.37 -1.60 2.06
CA LEU A 104 24.80 -0.26 2.07
C LEU A 104 23.96 -0.04 3.33
N PRO A 105 23.95 1.19 3.86
CA PRO A 105 23.11 1.52 5.01
C PRO A 105 21.63 1.48 4.60
N SER A 106 20.76 1.03 5.52
CA SER A 106 19.33 0.86 5.24
C SER A 106 18.59 2.14 4.80
N PRO A 107 18.93 3.37 5.25
CA PRO A 107 18.28 4.58 4.75
C PRO A 107 18.53 4.82 3.26
N LEU A 108 19.78 4.63 2.79
CA LEU A 108 20.11 4.77 1.37
C LEU A 108 19.44 3.66 0.54
N LEU A 109 19.44 2.42 1.04
CA LEU A 109 18.76 1.33 0.34
C LEU A 109 17.25 1.56 0.23
N ALA A 110 16.61 2.12 1.25
CA ALA A 110 15.20 2.47 1.18
C ALA A 110 14.94 3.47 0.04
N GLU A 111 15.78 4.50 -0.10
CA GLU A 111 15.69 5.45 -1.22
C GLU A 111 15.93 4.77 -2.58
N VAL A 112 16.93 3.88 -2.65
CA VAL A 112 17.20 3.09 -3.86
C VAL A 112 15.99 2.21 -4.22
N CYS A 113 15.35 1.57 -3.24
CA CYS A 113 14.18 0.72 -3.46
C CYS A 113 12.97 1.49 -3.99
N VAL A 114 12.80 2.76 -3.62
CA VAL A 114 11.72 3.62 -4.15
C VAL A 114 11.93 3.93 -5.63
N LEU A 115 13.19 4.01 -6.07
CA LEU A 115 13.57 4.40 -7.44
C LEU A 115 13.87 3.21 -8.35
N LEU A 116 14.03 2.01 -7.79
CA LEU A 116 14.36 0.81 -8.55
C LEU A 116 13.10 0.20 -9.17
N ASP A 117 13.24 -0.28 -10.41
CA ASP A 117 12.18 -1.04 -11.08
C ASP A 117 11.73 -2.26 -10.21
N PRO A 118 10.41 -2.48 -10.03
CA PRO A 118 9.91 -3.58 -9.20
C PRO A 118 10.34 -4.98 -9.65
N ARG A 119 10.49 -5.23 -10.96
CA ARG A 119 10.97 -6.52 -11.48
C ARG A 119 12.41 -6.74 -11.07
N ARG A 120 13.22 -5.69 -11.14
CA ARG A 120 14.61 -5.74 -10.71
C ARG A 120 14.73 -5.98 -9.20
N LEU A 121 13.87 -5.35 -8.43
CA LEU A 121 13.80 -5.56 -6.99
C LEU A 121 13.50 -7.04 -6.64
N ARG A 122 12.59 -7.71 -7.37
CA ARG A 122 12.33 -9.16 -7.24
C ARG A 122 13.55 -10.02 -7.51
N GLU A 123 14.29 -9.70 -8.55
CA GLU A 123 15.49 -10.45 -8.93
C GLU A 123 16.60 -10.36 -7.88
N LEU A 124 16.70 -9.22 -7.19
CA LEU A 124 17.75 -8.97 -6.19
C LEU A 124 17.37 -9.48 -4.79
N ALA A 125 16.09 -9.50 -4.45
CA ALA A 125 15.59 -9.85 -3.12
C ALA A 125 16.14 -11.18 -2.56
N PRO A 126 16.25 -12.28 -3.33
CA PRO A 126 16.80 -13.55 -2.83
C PRO A 126 18.26 -13.45 -2.34
N GLY A 127 19.03 -12.48 -2.85
CA GLY A 127 20.42 -12.25 -2.46
C GLY A 127 20.60 -11.38 -1.22
N ILE A 128 19.51 -10.85 -0.65
CA ILE A 128 19.53 -9.91 0.47
C ILE A 128 19.16 -10.65 1.78
N PRO A 129 19.97 -10.53 2.85
CA PRO A 129 19.67 -11.13 4.14
C PRO A 129 18.38 -10.58 4.76
N ALA A 130 17.62 -11.42 5.44
CA ALA A 130 16.36 -11.03 6.09
C ALA A 130 16.51 -9.85 7.06
N ALA A 131 17.62 -9.78 7.81
CA ALA A 131 17.90 -8.66 8.71
C ALA A 131 18.02 -7.31 7.96
N GLN A 132 18.61 -7.33 6.76
CA GLN A 132 18.72 -6.14 5.93
C GLN A 132 17.36 -5.74 5.34
N ILE A 133 16.57 -6.73 4.88
CA ILE A 133 15.19 -6.50 4.40
C ILE A 133 14.34 -5.87 5.50
N LEU A 134 14.45 -6.37 6.73
CA LEU A 134 13.77 -5.79 7.89
C LEU A 134 14.18 -4.34 8.12
N ALA A 135 15.48 -4.06 8.16
CA ALA A 135 16.00 -2.70 8.37
C ALA A 135 15.54 -1.72 7.28
N VAL A 136 15.52 -2.16 6.01
CA VAL A 136 15.02 -1.36 4.88
C VAL A 136 13.50 -1.15 4.98
N SER A 137 12.74 -2.17 5.36
CA SER A 137 11.28 -2.07 5.53
C SER A 137 10.91 -1.06 6.61
N LEU A 138 11.65 -1.03 7.73
CA LEU A 138 11.46 -0.04 8.78
C LEU A 138 11.84 1.38 8.33
N ALA A 139 12.92 1.53 7.56
CA ALA A 139 13.29 2.82 6.98
C ALA A 139 12.23 3.33 5.99
N LEU A 140 11.65 2.46 5.16
CA LEU A 140 10.54 2.81 4.27
C LEU A 140 9.29 3.22 5.06
N ALA A 141 8.95 2.50 6.13
CA ALA A 141 7.82 2.82 6.99
C ALA A 141 7.95 4.21 7.64
N GLN A 142 9.13 4.54 8.17
CA GLN A 142 9.43 5.85 8.74
C GLN A 142 9.26 6.98 7.71
N ARG A 143 9.60 6.70 6.45
CA ARG A 143 9.47 7.64 5.32
C ARG A 143 8.08 7.63 4.69
N ARG A 144 7.15 6.81 5.20
CA ARG A 144 5.77 6.66 4.70
C ARG A 144 5.71 6.17 3.24
N GLU A 145 6.70 5.37 2.82
CA GLU A 145 6.78 4.83 1.46
C GLU A 145 5.93 3.55 1.31
N TYR A 146 4.63 3.68 1.55
CA TYR A 146 3.71 2.54 1.67
C TYR A 146 3.54 1.78 0.35
N ALA A 147 3.58 2.46 -0.80
CA ALA A 147 3.48 1.83 -2.11
C ALA A 147 4.67 0.89 -2.38
N THR A 148 5.89 1.31 -2.03
CA THR A 148 7.09 0.47 -2.15
C THR A 148 7.03 -0.71 -1.18
N MET A 149 6.52 -0.51 0.02
CA MET A 149 6.32 -1.59 0.98
C MET A 149 5.27 -2.61 0.52
N ALA A 150 4.24 -2.19 -0.22
CA ALA A 150 3.27 -3.12 -0.81
C ALA A 150 3.91 -4.02 -1.87
N LEU A 151 4.87 -3.51 -2.64
CA LEU A 151 5.67 -4.38 -3.52
C LEU A 151 6.37 -5.47 -2.71
N PHE A 152 6.94 -5.14 -1.54
CA PHE A 152 7.61 -6.12 -0.68
C PHE A 152 6.64 -7.20 -0.21
N VAL A 153 5.39 -6.82 0.07
CA VAL A 153 4.32 -7.78 0.37
C VAL A 153 4.19 -8.76 -0.79
N ASP A 154 4.13 -8.33 -2.05
CA ASP A 154 3.93 -9.26 -3.17
C ASP A 154 5.17 -10.14 -3.49
N MET A 155 6.37 -9.71 -3.08
CA MET A 155 7.63 -10.32 -3.53
C MET A 155 8.33 -11.20 -2.50
N LEU A 156 8.19 -10.90 -1.20
CA LEU A 156 8.97 -11.56 -0.14
C LEU A 156 8.28 -12.80 0.40
N ASP A 157 9.02 -13.80 0.88
CA ASP A 157 8.40 -14.95 1.52
C ASP A 157 7.61 -14.56 2.78
N VAL A 158 6.51 -15.28 3.04
CA VAL A 158 5.63 -15.05 4.19
C VAL A 158 6.40 -15.11 5.52
N SER A 159 7.44 -15.94 5.60
CA SER A 159 8.32 -16.02 6.78
C SER A 159 9.12 -14.74 7.03
N ILE A 160 9.55 -14.03 5.98
CA ILE A 160 10.23 -12.74 6.09
C ILE A 160 9.22 -11.68 6.53
N LEU A 161 8.04 -11.65 5.90
CA LEU A 161 6.96 -10.73 6.25
C LEU A 161 6.51 -10.90 7.71
N ALA A 162 6.48 -12.14 8.21
CA ALA A 162 6.19 -12.44 9.61
C ALA A 162 7.21 -11.83 10.59
N GLY A 163 8.44 -11.55 10.15
CA GLY A 163 9.43 -10.80 10.93
C GLY A 163 9.28 -9.28 10.85
N VAL A 164 8.76 -8.76 9.73
CA VAL A 164 8.59 -7.31 9.49
C VAL A 164 7.33 -6.77 10.14
N ILE A 165 6.19 -7.44 9.95
CA ILE A 165 4.87 -6.97 10.39
C ILE A 165 4.82 -6.64 11.89
N PRO A 166 5.36 -7.45 12.82
CA PRO A 166 5.34 -7.14 14.25
C PRO A 166 6.17 -5.91 14.63
N GLN A 167 7.14 -5.52 13.80
CA GLN A 167 8.03 -4.38 14.06
C GLN A 167 7.42 -3.05 13.60
N LEU A 168 6.37 -3.09 12.78
CA LEU A 168 5.58 -1.92 12.42
C LEU A 168 4.62 -1.63 13.57
N SER A 169 4.86 -0.62 14.39
CA SER A 169 3.96 -0.31 15.52
C SER A 169 2.67 0.39 15.10
N ASP A 170 2.67 1.09 13.97
CA ASP A 170 1.52 1.88 13.49
C ASP A 170 0.53 1.02 12.68
N ASP A 171 -0.68 0.82 13.22
CA ASP A 171 -1.75 0.10 12.54
C ASP A 171 -2.29 0.88 11.32
N ALA A 172 -2.21 2.22 11.34
CA ALA A 172 -2.59 3.06 10.20
C ALA A 172 -1.65 2.83 9.00
N ALA A 173 -0.36 2.56 9.26
CA ALA A 173 0.59 2.18 8.23
C ALA A 173 0.21 0.84 7.57
N LEU A 174 -0.28 -0.14 8.34
CA LEU A 174 -0.73 -1.43 7.78
C LEU A 174 -1.89 -1.24 6.79
N ILE A 175 -2.86 -0.38 7.12
CA ILE A 175 -3.99 -0.04 6.22
C ILE A 175 -3.46 0.61 4.94
N ARG A 176 -2.56 1.59 5.07
CA ARG A 176 -1.99 2.30 3.92
C ARG A 176 -1.16 1.39 3.01
N ILE A 177 -0.41 0.44 3.58
CA ILE A 177 0.34 -0.55 2.80
C ILE A 177 -0.64 -1.49 2.09
N ALA A 178 -1.61 -2.05 2.82
CA ALA A 178 -2.59 -2.98 2.28
C ALA A 178 -3.40 -2.38 1.11
N ALA A 179 -3.67 -1.06 1.15
CA ALA A 179 -4.35 -0.34 0.06
C ALA A 179 -3.62 -0.41 -1.30
N TYR A 180 -2.30 -0.68 -1.30
CA TYR A 180 -1.49 -0.82 -2.51
C TYR A 180 -1.17 -2.28 -2.86
N VAL A 181 -1.57 -3.26 -2.04
CA VAL A 181 -1.28 -4.68 -2.30
C VAL A 181 -2.16 -5.20 -3.43
N GLU A 182 -1.54 -5.84 -4.42
CA GLU A 182 -2.26 -6.39 -5.57
C GLU A 182 -2.78 -7.82 -5.29
N ASP A 183 -2.00 -8.65 -4.57
CA ASP A 183 -2.36 -10.04 -4.27
C ASP A 183 -3.28 -10.16 -3.04
N ARG A 184 -4.56 -10.47 -3.29
CA ARG A 184 -5.57 -10.62 -2.23
C ARG A 184 -5.49 -11.93 -1.45
N GLN A 185 -5.05 -13.00 -2.10
CA GLN A 185 -4.83 -14.27 -1.38
C GLN A 185 -3.70 -14.10 -0.37
N ARG A 186 -2.66 -13.37 -0.76
CA ARG A 186 -1.57 -13.04 0.13
C ARG A 186 -2.01 -12.12 1.27
N LEU A 187 -2.84 -11.10 1.01
CA LEU A 187 -3.38 -10.26 2.08
C LEU A 187 -4.14 -11.07 3.13
N ASN A 188 -5.00 -12.01 2.71
CA ASN A 188 -5.71 -12.93 3.61
C ASN A 188 -4.75 -13.77 4.46
N ALA A 189 -3.65 -14.27 3.88
CA ALA A 189 -2.64 -15.03 4.61
C ALA A 189 -1.91 -14.17 5.65
N LEU A 190 -1.61 -12.91 5.34
CA LEU A 190 -0.94 -12.00 6.27
C LEU A 190 -1.83 -11.58 7.44
N ILE A 191 -3.13 -11.39 7.21
CA ILE A 191 -4.09 -11.10 8.28
C ILE A 191 -4.14 -12.25 9.29
N ALA A 192 -3.99 -13.49 8.83
CA ALA A 192 -3.92 -14.65 9.72
C ALA A 192 -2.72 -14.62 10.69
N LEU A 193 -1.64 -13.89 10.34
CA LEU A 193 -0.46 -13.72 11.18
C LEU A 193 -0.62 -12.63 12.25
N LEU A 194 -1.57 -11.71 12.07
CA LEU A 194 -1.80 -10.63 13.01
C LEU A 194 -2.47 -11.18 14.27
N PRO A 195 -2.01 -10.84 15.49
CA PRO A 195 -2.71 -11.21 16.71
C PRO A 195 -4.01 -10.40 16.87
N ALA A 196 -4.99 -10.93 17.62
CA ALA A 196 -6.31 -10.30 17.78
C ALA A 196 -6.26 -8.82 18.23
N PRO A 197 -5.40 -8.39 19.17
CA PRO A 197 -5.29 -6.98 19.55
C PRO A 197 -4.88 -6.07 18.38
N ARG A 198 -4.04 -6.57 17.45
CA ARG A 198 -3.62 -5.80 16.27
C ARG A 198 -4.74 -5.68 15.25
N ARG A 199 -5.57 -6.71 15.09
CA ARG A 199 -6.77 -6.63 14.23
C ARG A 199 -7.78 -5.61 14.78
N ALA A 200 -7.95 -5.55 16.10
CA ALA A 200 -8.75 -4.51 16.74
C ALA A 200 -8.13 -3.11 16.56
N GLY A 201 -6.81 -2.98 16.72
CA GLY A 201 -6.05 -1.75 16.50
C GLY A 201 -6.16 -1.20 15.07
N ILE A 202 -6.27 -2.08 14.06
CA ILE A 202 -6.54 -1.67 12.66
C ILE A 202 -7.90 -0.96 12.55
N ILE A 203 -8.95 -1.45 13.20
CA ILE A 203 -10.25 -0.76 13.21
C ILE A 203 -10.13 0.59 13.93
N GLU A 204 -9.40 0.66 15.03
CA GLU A 204 -9.19 1.92 15.77
C GLU A 204 -8.44 2.94 14.93
N ALA A 205 -7.36 2.53 14.25
CA ALA A 205 -6.60 3.36 13.34
C ALA A 205 -7.42 3.81 12.12
N ALA A 206 -8.35 2.97 11.64
CA ALA A 206 -9.24 3.34 10.55
C ALA A 206 -10.22 4.47 10.94
N LEU A 207 -10.66 4.47 12.20
CA LEU A 207 -11.64 5.42 12.75
C LEU A 207 -11.00 6.67 13.38
N ALA A 208 -9.69 6.62 13.65
CA ALA A 208 -8.91 7.78 14.08
C ALA A 208 -8.97 8.92 13.05
N ASP A 209 -8.61 10.13 13.47
CA ASP A 209 -8.55 11.33 12.61
C ASP A 209 -9.83 11.54 11.79
N ASN A 210 -11.00 11.48 12.45
CA ASN A 210 -12.32 11.58 11.83
C ASN A 210 -12.58 10.51 10.75
N GLY A 211 -12.05 9.31 10.94
CA GLY A 211 -12.22 8.19 10.04
C GLY A 211 -11.62 8.39 8.65
N ALA A 212 -10.56 9.18 8.52
CA ALA A 212 -9.92 9.45 7.22
C ALA A 212 -9.46 8.18 6.48
N LEU A 213 -9.10 7.12 7.22
CA LEU A 213 -8.70 5.83 6.66
C LEU A 213 -9.86 4.82 6.53
N TRP A 214 -11.04 5.15 7.06
CA TRP A 214 -12.19 4.27 7.05
C TRP A 214 -12.59 3.81 5.65
N PRO A 215 -12.68 4.67 4.61
CA PRO A 215 -13.04 4.22 3.26
C PRO A 215 -12.06 3.20 2.68
N ALA A 216 -10.76 3.39 2.94
CA ALA A 216 -9.72 2.47 2.49
C ALA A 216 -9.81 1.14 3.24
N ALA A 217 -9.95 1.18 4.57
CA ALA A 217 -10.14 -0.02 5.39
C ALA A 217 -11.40 -0.80 4.99
N LEU A 218 -12.52 -0.11 4.77
CA LEU A 218 -13.79 -0.72 4.37
C LEU A 218 -13.67 -1.41 3.00
N SER A 219 -13.04 -0.74 2.04
CA SER A 219 -12.77 -1.33 0.71
C SER A 219 -11.89 -2.57 0.84
N LEU A 220 -10.85 -2.53 1.68
CA LEU A 220 -9.98 -3.66 1.93
C LEU A 220 -10.72 -4.84 2.55
N ILE A 221 -11.51 -4.60 3.61
CA ILE A 221 -12.31 -5.62 4.29
C ILE A 221 -13.25 -6.30 3.30
N GLY A 222 -13.93 -5.53 2.44
CA GLY A 222 -14.83 -6.06 1.42
C GLY A 222 -14.16 -6.96 0.37
N GLU A 223 -12.83 -6.91 0.25
CA GLU A 223 -12.04 -7.74 -0.67
C GLU A 223 -11.39 -8.95 0.03
N LEU A 224 -11.59 -9.12 1.35
CA LEU A 224 -11.11 -10.27 2.11
C LEU A 224 -12.08 -11.47 2.03
N ASP A 225 -11.61 -12.63 2.49
CA ASP A 225 -12.46 -13.81 2.64
C ASP A 225 -13.56 -13.59 3.69
N ALA A 226 -14.69 -14.30 3.54
CA ALA A 226 -15.88 -14.16 4.39
C ALA A 226 -15.58 -14.24 5.90
N ARG A 227 -14.61 -15.08 6.29
CA ARG A 227 -14.13 -15.17 7.68
C ARG A 227 -13.66 -13.82 8.21
N TRP A 228 -12.80 -13.12 7.47
CA TRP A 228 -12.19 -11.87 7.90
C TRP A 228 -13.16 -10.70 7.75
N GLN A 229 -14.02 -10.73 6.73
CA GLN A 229 -15.15 -9.80 6.62
C GLN A 229 -16.01 -9.82 7.88
N ARG A 230 -16.39 -11.02 8.35
CA ARG A 230 -17.13 -11.19 9.60
C ARG A 230 -16.35 -10.64 10.78
N GLU A 231 -15.11 -11.07 10.99
CA GLU A 231 -14.33 -10.68 12.17
C GLU A 231 -14.09 -9.16 12.24
N PHE A 232 -13.68 -8.53 11.14
CA PHE A 232 -13.49 -7.08 11.10
C PHE A 232 -14.83 -6.33 11.20
N GLY A 233 -15.92 -6.87 10.63
CA GLY A 233 -17.27 -6.36 10.79
C GLY A 233 -17.71 -6.34 12.26
N GLU A 234 -17.52 -7.44 12.97
CA GLU A 234 -17.84 -7.54 14.41
C GLU A 234 -16.98 -6.59 15.25
N LEU A 235 -15.67 -6.48 14.95
CA LEU A 235 -14.78 -5.51 15.61
C LEU A 235 -15.20 -4.05 15.37
N ALA A 236 -15.71 -3.76 14.17
CA ALA A 236 -16.26 -2.46 13.80
C ALA A 236 -17.59 -2.18 14.53
N LEU A 237 -18.47 -3.17 14.64
CA LEU A 237 -19.80 -3.03 15.25
C LEU A 237 -19.80 -2.97 16.78
N ARG A 238 -18.73 -3.43 17.44
CA ARG A 238 -18.54 -3.31 18.91
C ARG A 238 -18.23 -1.90 19.39
N ARG A 239 -18.15 -0.93 18.48
CA ARG A 239 -17.84 0.47 18.79
C ARG A 239 -19.07 1.21 19.34
N GLU A 240 -18.82 2.32 20.00
CA GLU A 240 -19.86 3.16 20.58
C GLU A 240 -20.83 3.66 19.49
N PRO A 241 -22.14 3.84 19.79
CA PRO A 241 -23.13 4.25 18.80
C PRO A 241 -22.74 5.50 18.00
N ALA A 242 -22.09 6.48 18.62
CA ALA A 242 -21.62 7.68 17.95
C ALA A 242 -20.56 7.39 16.86
N GLN A 243 -19.67 6.43 17.09
CA GLN A 243 -18.66 6.00 16.11
C GLN A 243 -19.32 5.23 14.97
N LEU A 244 -20.33 4.40 15.26
CA LEU A 244 -21.10 3.69 14.22
C LEU A 244 -21.86 4.67 13.31
N LEU A 245 -22.46 5.71 13.87
CA LEU A 245 -23.10 6.78 13.09
C LEU A 245 -22.09 7.49 12.18
N GLU A 246 -20.91 7.81 12.72
CA GLU A 246 -19.84 8.43 11.96
C GLU A 246 -19.33 7.53 10.82
N MET A 247 -19.20 6.23 11.06
CA MET A 247 -18.85 5.24 10.02
C MET A 247 -19.88 5.21 8.90
N ILE A 248 -21.17 5.25 9.25
CA ILE A 248 -22.26 5.30 8.25
C ILE A 248 -22.15 6.59 7.44
N ARG A 249 -21.95 7.74 8.09
CA ARG A 249 -21.81 9.04 7.42
C ARG A 249 -20.62 9.06 6.45
N ILE A 250 -19.43 8.65 6.92
CA ILE A 250 -18.22 8.60 6.09
C ILE A 250 -18.40 7.61 4.92
N SER A 251 -19.04 6.47 5.17
CA SER A 251 -19.30 5.47 4.12
C SER A 251 -20.32 5.97 3.09
N ASP A 252 -21.31 6.76 3.49
CA ASP A 252 -22.27 7.42 2.60
C ASP A 252 -21.57 8.44 1.71
N GLU A 253 -20.76 9.32 2.30
CA GLU A 253 -19.96 10.32 1.58
C GLU A 253 -18.99 9.68 0.58
N ALA A 254 -18.39 8.54 0.93
CA ALA A 254 -17.51 7.78 0.06
C ALA A 254 -18.24 6.90 -0.97
N GLY A 255 -19.57 6.78 -0.90
CA GLY A 255 -20.37 5.92 -1.78
C GLY A 255 -20.17 4.42 -1.54
N LEU A 256 -19.79 4.04 -0.31
CA LEU A 256 -19.46 2.67 0.10
C LEU A 256 -20.52 2.03 1.02
N LEU A 257 -21.72 2.62 1.13
CA LEU A 257 -22.80 2.08 1.99
C LEU A 257 -23.13 0.62 1.70
N ALA A 258 -23.12 0.21 0.43
CA ALA A 258 -23.37 -1.18 0.07
C ALA A 258 -22.30 -2.12 0.67
N GLN A 259 -21.02 -1.72 0.63
CA GLN A 259 -19.94 -2.52 1.22
C GLN A 259 -20.05 -2.57 2.74
N LEU A 260 -20.40 -1.44 3.37
CA LEU A 260 -20.68 -1.36 4.80
C LEU A 260 -21.80 -2.33 5.22
N ILE A 261 -22.90 -2.36 4.47
CA ILE A 261 -24.02 -3.26 4.71
C ILE A 261 -23.57 -4.72 4.58
N GLY A 262 -22.87 -5.08 3.50
CA GLY A 262 -22.41 -6.46 3.28
C GLY A 262 -21.58 -6.97 4.46
N ILE A 263 -20.67 -6.14 4.98
CA ILE A 263 -19.85 -6.47 6.16
C ILE A 263 -20.70 -6.53 7.44
N GLY A 264 -21.63 -5.59 7.62
CA GLY A 264 -22.53 -5.58 8.77
C GLY A 264 -23.48 -6.79 8.81
N THR A 265 -23.94 -7.27 7.66
CA THR A 265 -24.80 -8.46 7.55
C THR A 265 -24.06 -9.77 7.77
N ALA A 266 -22.73 -9.78 7.64
CA ALA A 266 -21.90 -10.95 7.90
C ALA A 266 -21.68 -11.18 9.41
N ALA A 267 -21.95 -10.19 10.26
CA ALA A 267 -21.77 -10.27 11.70
C ALA A 267 -22.82 -11.18 12.34
N GLU A 268 -22.36 -12.11 13.19
CA GLU A 268 -23.21 -13.05 13.93
C GLU A 268 -23.20 -12.76 15.43
N ASP A 269 -22.25 -11.95 15.91
CA ASP A 269 -22.17 -11.52 17.31
C ASP A 269 -23.37 -10.67 17.74
N GLU A 270 -24.15 -11.21 18.68
CA GLU A 270 -25.36 -10.58 19.22
C GLU A 270 -25.10 -9.24 19.92
N ALA A 271 -23.91 -9.05 20.51
CA ALA A 271 -23.55 -7.77 21.12
C ALA A 271 -23.28 -6.69 20.05
N ALA A 272 -22.60 -7.07 18.96
CA ALA A 272 -22.37 -6.21 17.81
C ALA A 272 -23.68 -5.81 17.12
N LEU A 273 -24.61 -6.75 16.94
CA LEU A 273 -25.93 -6.49 16.37
C LEU A 273 -26.78 -5.54 17.24
N ARG A 274 -26.70 -5.66 18.56
CA ARG A 274 -27.36 -4.73 19.50
C ARG A 274 -26.80 -3.30 19.38
N GLY A 275 -25.48 -3.15 19.26
CA GLY A 275 -24.84 -1.86 19.03
C GLY A 275 -25.29 -1.21 17.72
N LEU A 276 -25.34 -2.00 16.65
CA LEU A 276 -25.87 -1.55 15.36
C LEU A 276 -27.33 -1.09 15.46
N GLN A 277 -28.18 -1.86 16.12
CA GLN A 277 -29.59 -1.52 16.29
C GLN A 277 -29.78 -0.19 17.04
N GLN A 278 -28.97 0.06 18.08
CA GLN A 278 -28.99 1.32 18.82
C GLN A 278 -28.53 2.51 17.96
N ALA A 279 -27.48 2.34 17.17
CA ALA A 279 -27.01 3.37 16.24
C ALA A 279 -28.06 3.66 15.15
N LEU A 280 -28.67 2.62 14.58
CA LEU A 280 -29.71 2.77 13.54
C LEU A 280 -30.93 3.56 14.06
N ALA A 281 -31.29 3.40 15.34
CA ALA A 281 -32.38 4.15 15.96
C ALA A 281 -32.11 5.66 16.09
N GLN A 282 -30.84 6.07 16.02
CA GLN A 282 -30.40 7.47 16.14
C GLN A 282 -30.05 8.11 14.78
N LEU A 283 -30.14 7.36 13.67
CA LEU A 283 -29.81 7.86 12.33
C LEU A 283 -30.81 8.89 11.83
N GLU A 284 -30.29 9.86 11.09
CA GLU A 284 -31.13 10.81 10.37
C GLU A 284 -32.00 10.09 9.31
N PRO A 285 -33.27 10.51 9.12
CA PRO A 285 -34.20 9.85 8.21
C PRO A 285 -33.73 9.75 6.75
N LEU A 286 -32.94 10.71 6.28
CA LEU A 286 -32.42 10.74 4.90
C LEU A 286 -31.32 9.69 4.68
N VAL A 287 -30.38 9.57 5.62
CA VAL A 287 -29.32 8.56 5.58
C VAL A 287 -29.93 7.17 5.74
N PHE A 288 -30.92 7.02 6.61
CA PHE A 288 -31.67 5.76 6.76
C PHE A 288 -32.37 5.32 5.47
N LYS A 289 -33.01 6.25 4.72
CA LYS A 289 -33.59 5.94 3.40
C LYS A 289 -32.54 5.50 2.39
N ARG A 290 -31.35 6.13 2.37
CA ARG A 290 -30.25 5.72 1.48
C ARG A 290 -29.69 4.35 1.83
N LEU A 291 -29.53 4.06 3.12
CA LEU A 291 -29.17 2.72 3.62
C LEU A 291 -30.18 1.66 3.16
N LEU A 292 -31.49 1.91 3.30
CA LEU A 292 -32.53 1.00 2.81
C LEU A 292 -32.54 0.83 1.29
N GLY A 293 -32.21 1.88 0.53
CA GLY A 293 -32.03 1.76 -0.92
C GLY A 293 -30.83 0.90 -1.30
N ALA A 294 -29.74 0.99 -0.54
CA ALA A 294 -28.54 0.20 -0.76
C ALA A 294 -28.72 -1.29 -0.42
N THR A 295 -29.51 -1.64 0.61
CA THR A 295 -29.85 -3.04 0.92
C THR A 295 -30.67 -3.70 -0.19
N GLN A 296 -31.62 -2.97 -0.79
CA GLN A 296 -32.48 -3.49 -1.86
C GLN A 296 -31.71 -3.78 -3.16
N ASN A 297 -30.66 -3.01 -3.46
CA ASN A 297 -29.81 -3.21 -4.63
C ASN A 297 -28.79 -4.37 -4.48
N GLN A 298 -28.66 -4.95 -3.29
CA GLN A 298 -27.80 -6.11 -3.01
C GLN A 298 -28.58 -7.44 -2.96
N ALA A 299 -29.91 -7.40 -3.04
CA ALA A 299 -30.71 -8.62 -3.11
C ALA A 299 -30.41 -9.36 -4.43
N PRO A 300 -30.17 -10.69 -4.40
CA PRO A 300 -30.10 -11.46 -5.64
C PRO A 300 -31.41 -11.27 -6.42
N PRO A 301 -31.39 -11.27 -7.77
CA PRO A 301 -32.63 -11.22 -8.54
C PRO A 301 -33.54 -12.36 -8.07
N ALA A 302 -34.79 -12.02 -7.74
CA ALA A 302 -35.80 -12.98 -7.33
C ALA A 302 -35.93 -14.10 -8.39
N PRO A 303 -36.17 -15.36 -7.97
CA PRO A 303 -36.18 -16.52 -8.86
C PRO A 303 -37.22 -16.43 -9.98
#